data_AF-A0A7S4EVS4-F1
#
_entry.id   AF-A0A7S4EVS4-F1
#
_cell.length_a   1.000
_cell.length_b   1.000
_cell.length_c   1.000
_cell.angle_alpha   90.00
_cell.angle_beta   90.00
_cell.angle_gamma   90.00
#
_symmetry.space_group_name_H-M   'P 1'
#
loop_
_entity.id
_entity.type
_entity.pdbx_description
1 polymer ?
#
loop_
_entity_poly.entity_id
_entity_poly.type
_entity_poly.pdbx_seq_one_letter_code
_entity_poly.pdbx_strand_id
1 'polypeptide(L)'
;MPQRRRSFSLRQCTGDKACEGGKPCMDVNQTECAVWGLRGECKNNPNHMYQRCPQTCGVCTNVCEDKYDDCATWADNGECESNKDVMSTECPASCGLCAKLEHFYHHIFGIKDEL
;
A
#
# COMPACT_ATOMS: atom_id res chain seq x y z
N MET A 1 -12.11 34.81 22.28
CA MET A 1 -11.73 34.44 20.89
C MET A 1 -10.24 34.65 20.71
N PRO A 2 -9.51 33.61 20.28
CA PRO A 2 -8.60 33.77 19.17
C PRO A 2 -8.69 32.62 18.16
N GLN A 3 -8.53 32.97 16.88
CA GLN A 3 -8.46 32.07 15.73
C GLN A 3 -7.03 32.05 15.20
N ARG A 4 -6.65 30.90 14.61
CA ARG A 4 -5.48 30.60 13.76
C ARG A 4 -4.24 30.02 14.45
N ARG A 5 -4.07 28.70 14.26
CA ARG A 5 -2.98 28.22 13.38
C ARG A 5 -3.60 27.42 12.25
N ARG A 6 -3.31 27.79 11.00
CA ARG A 6 -3.51 26.94 9.83
C ARG A 6 -2.46 25.83 9.91
N SER A 7 -2.80 24.73 10.56
CA SER A 7 -2.12 23.47 10.33
C SER A 7 -2.72 22.87 9.06
N PHE A 8 -1.93 22.82 7.99
CA PHE A 8 -2.17 21.83 6.95
C PHE A 8 -2.22 20.46 7.65
N SER A 9 -3.42 19.90 7.75
CA SER A 9 -3.65 18.61 8.41
C SER A 9 -3.09 17.52 7.52
N LEU A 10 -1.80 17.20 7.70
CA LEU A 10 -1.18 15.95 7.23
C LEU A 10 -1.53 14.78 8.16
N ARG A 11 -2.74 14.76 8.71
CA ARG A 11 -3.23 13.73 9.64
C ARG A 11 -4.58 13.24 9.18
N GLN A 12 -4.61 12.11 8.48
CA GLN A 12 -5.75 11.20 8.52
C GLN A 12 -5.27 9.77 8.24
N CYS A 13 -4.51 9.24 9.20
CA CYS A 13 -4.49 7.81 9.48
C CYS A 13 -4.97 7.68 10.92
N THR A 14 -6.25 7.38 11.11
CA THR A 14 -6.78 6.95 12.40
C THR A 14 -6.80 5.43 12.39
N GLY A 15 -6.31 4.83 13.47
CA GLY A 15 -6.21 3.39 13.64
C GLY A 15 -7.40 2.59 13.07
N ASP A 16 -7.02 1.47 12.46
CA ASP A 16 -7.83 0.28 12.17
C ASP A 16 -8.93 0.38 11.11
N LYS A 17 -9.06 1.51 10.41
CA LYS A 17 -9.74 1.54 9.11
C LYS A 17 -8.99 2.48 8.20
N ALA A 18 -8.51 1.91 7.09
CA ALA A 18 -8.07 2.55 5.87
C ALA A 18 -7.80 4.06 5.97
N CYS A 19 -6.58 4.49 5.63
CA CYS A 19 -6.33 5.88 5.20
C CYS A 19 -7.51 6.29 4.31
N GLU A 20 -8.36 7.22 4.74
CA GLU A 20 -9.58 7.53 3.99
C GLU A 20 -9.17 8.06 2.60
N GLY A 21 -9.30 7.18 1.60
CA GLY A 21 -8.81 7.40 0.23
C GLY A 21 -8.05 6.23 -0.39
N GLY A 22 -7.52 5.29 0.40
CA GLY A 22 -6.88 4.07 -0.10
C GLY A 22 -7.88 2.96 -0.35
N LYS A 23 -8.33 2.77 -1.59
CA LYS A 23 -9.16 1.61 -1.96
C LYS A 23 -8.37 0.32 -1.72
N PRO A 24 -8.99 -0.76 -1.22
CA PRO A 24 -8.31 -2.05 -1.10
C PRO A 24 -7.76 -2.46 -2.47
N CYS A 25 -6.52 -2.96 -2.51
CA CYS A 25 -5.92 -3.45 -3.75
C CYS A 25 -6.58 -4.77 -4.13
N MET A 26 -7.76 -4.67 -4.73
CA MET A 26 -8.56 -5.79 -5.18
C MET A 26 -9.15 -5.53 -6.55
N ASP A 27 -9.42 -6.62 -7.26
CA ASP A 27 -10.15 -6.55 -8.52
C ASP A 27 -11.56 -6.02 -8.26
N VAL A 28 -11.96 -5.01 -9.03
CA VAL A 28 -13.29 -4.40 -8.97
C VAL A 28 -14.37 -5.42 -9.34
N ASN A 29 -14.07 -6.29 -10.31
CA ASN A 29 -14.96 -7.37 -10.72
C ASN A 29 -14.12 -8.60 -11.10
N GLN A 30 -14.17 -9.63 -10.26
CA GLN A 30 -13.39 -10.87 -10.44
C GLN A 30 -13.65 -11.55 -11.79
N THR A 31 -14.89 -11.57 -12.29
CA THR A 31 -15.23 -12.25 -13.54
C THR A 31 -14.68 -11.50 -14.75
N GLU A 32 -14.82 -10.18 -14.79
CA GLU A 32 -14.26 -9.34 -15.86
C GLU A 32 -12.74 -9.41 -15.86
N CYS A 33 -12.13 -9.27 -14.68
CA CYS A 33 -10.69 -9.32 -14.51
C CYS A 33 -10.13 -10.69 -14.93
N ALA A 34 -10.78 -11.80 -14.59
CA ALA A 34 -10.38 -13.13 -15.06
C ALA A 34 -10.40 -13.24 -16.59
N VAL A 35 -11.46 -12.77 -17.26
CA VAL A 35 -11.55 -12.80 -18.73
C VAL A 35 -10.49 -11.93 -19.39
N TRP A 36 -10.26 -10.72 -18.88
CA TRP A 36 -9.27 -9.80 -19.42
C TRP A 36 -7.83 -10.24 -19.12
N GLY A 37 -7.60 -10.80 -17.94
CA GLY A 37 -6.33 -11.43 -17.57
C GLY A 37 -5.96 -12.55 -18.53
N LEU A 38 -6.90 -13.46 -18.83
CA LEU A 38 -6.71 -14.53 -19.81
C LEU A 38 -6.43 -14.02 -21.24
N ARG A 39 -6.96 -12.86 -21.60
CA ARG A 39 -6.70 -12.18 -22.88
C ARG A 39 -5.37 -11.41 -22.92
N GLY A 40 -4.63 -11.38 -21.82
CA GLY A 40 -3.34 -10.69 -21.73
C GLY A 40 -3.47 -9.17 -21.62
N GLU A 41 -4.61 -8.66 -21.17
CA GLU A 41 -4.85 -7.21 -21.03
C GLU A 41 -3.87 -6.54 -20.04
N CYS A 42 -3.28 -7.29 -19.11
CA CYS A 42 -2.23 -6.76 -18.23
C CYS A 42 -0.99 -6.23 -18.98
N LYS A 43 -0.73 -6.74 -20.20
CA LYS A 43 0.36 -6.29 -21.08
C LYS A 43 -0.14 -5.34 -22.16
N ASN A 44 -1.31 -5.62 -22.73
CA ASN A 44 -1.86 -4.86 -23.86
C ASN A 44 -2.53 -3.56 -23.42
N ASN A 45 -3.10 -3.53 -22.21
CA ASN A 45 -3.80 -2.38 -21.63
C ASN A 45 -3.52 -2.25 -20.12
N PRO A 46 -2.25 -2.02 -19.73
CA PRO A 46 -1.81 -2.06 -18.34
C PRO A 46 -2.55 -1.03 -17.48
N ASN A 47 -2.68 0.23 -17.94
CA ASN A 47 -3.32 1.29 -17.17
C ASN A 47 -4.77 0.98 -16.79
N HIS A 48 -5.56 0.42 -17.71
CA HIS A 48 -6.94 0.03 -17.42
C HIS A 48 -6.99 -1.10 -16.41
N MET A 49 -6.12 -2.10 -16.58
CA MET A 49 -6.06 -3.24 -15.69
C MET A 49 -5.51 -2.90 -14.31
N TYR A 50 -4.57 -1.96 -14.19
CA TYR A 50 -4.03 -1.56 -12.88
C TYR A 50 -5.06 -0.82 -12.03
N GLN A 51 -5.99 -0.10 -12.66
CA GLN A 51 -7.04 0.61 -11.93
C GLN A 51 -8.22 -0.28 -11.54
N ARG A 52 -8.51 -1.32 -12.33
CA ARG A 52 -9.71 -2.15 -12.16
C ARG A 52 -9.44 -3.59 -11.74
N CYS A 53 -8.30 -4.13 -12.17
CA CYS A 53 -7.90 -5.52 -12.00
C CYS A 53 -6.46 -5.65 -11.44
N PRO A 54 -6.10 -4.90 -10.38
CA PRO A 54 -4.73 -4.89 -9.89
C PRO A 54 -4.30 -6.24 -9.27
N GLN A 55 -5.23 -7.06 -8.76
CA GLN A 55 -4.88 -8.40 -8.26
C GLN A 55 -4.59 -9.33 -9.43
N THR A 56 -5.48 -9.38 -10.43
CA THR A 56 -5.31 -10.25 -11.60
C THR A 56 -3.99 -9.96 -12.33
N CYS A 57 -3.57 -8.70 -12.40
CA CYS A 57 -2.30 -8.33 -13.02
C CYS A 57 -1.07 -8.43 -12.10
N GLY A 58 -1.24 -8.92 -10.87
CA GLY A 58 -0.15 -9.05 -9.91
C GLY A 58 0.45 -7.71 -9.45
N VAL A 59 -0.29 -6.62 -9.64
CA VAL A 59 0.10 -5.28 -9.15
C VAL A 59 -0.10 -5.19 -7.64
N CYS A 60 -1.11 -5.89 -7.13
CA CYS A 60 -1.26 -6.06 -5.69
C CYS A 60 -0.17 -6.99 -5.16
N THR A 61 0.99 -6.44 -4.86
CA THR A 61 2.03 -7.14 -4.11
C THR A 61 1.71 -7.03 -2.62
N ASN A 62 1.09 -8.07 -2.08
CA ASN A 62 0.91 -8.29 -0.63
C ASN A 62 2.24 -8.48 0.13
N VAL A 63 3.38 -8.27 -0.54
CA VAL A 63 4.72 -8.35 0.06
C VAL A 63 4.85 -7.36 1.22
N CYS A 64 4.03 -6.30 1.21
CA CYS A 64 4.12 -5.25 2.19
C CYS A 64 2.75 -4.80 2.72
N GLU A 65 2.01 -5.75 3.27
CA GLU A 65 0.78 -5.53 4.03
C GLU A 65 0.91 -6.03 5.46
N ASP A 66 0.18 -5.41 6.37
CA ASP A 66 0.04 -5.89 7.75
C ASP A 66 -0.92 -7.08 7.78
N LYS A 67 -0.56 -8.16 8.50
CA LYS A 67 -1.35 -9.38 8.57
C LYS A 67 -2.37 -9.39 9.71
N TYR A 68 -2.21 -8.50 10.68
CA TYR A 68 -3.05 -8.40 11.86
C TYR A 68 -3.62 -6.99 12.01
N ASP A 69 -4.88 -6.89 12.43
CA ASP A 69 -5.53 -5.60 12.70
C ASP A 69 -4.80 -4.84 13.84
N ASP A 70 -4.19 -5.57 14.78
CA ASP A 70 -3.45 -5.00 15.91
C ASP A 70 -2.06 -4.43 15.54
N CYS A 71 -1.61 -4.58 14.29
CA CYS A 71 -0.28 -4.14 13.85
C CYS A 71 -0.01 -2.65 14.14
N ALA A 72 -1.03 -1.80 13.98
CA ALA A 72 -0.92 -0.37 14.29
C ALA A 72 -0.69 -0.15 15.79
N THR A 73 -1.45 -0.85 16.64
CA THR A 73 -1.30 -0.78 18.10
C THR A 73 0.06 -1.29 18.55
N TRP A 74 0.55 -2.39 17.97
CA TRP A 74 1.88 -2.93 18.26
C TRP A 74 2.99 -1.96 17.84
N ALA A 75 2.87 -1.35 16.67
CA ALA A 75 3.82 -0.33 16.22
C ALA A 75 3.84 0.88 17.18
N ASP A 76 2.68 1.38 17.62
CA ASP A 76 2.58 2.47 18.59
C ASP A 76 3.17 2.10 19.96
N ASN A 77 3.13 0.82 20.33
CA ASN A 77 3.76 0.29 21.55
C ASN A 77 5.28 0.09 21.44
N GLY A 78 5.90 0.39 20.30
CA GLY A 78 7.35 0.25 20.08
C GLY A 78 7.79 -1.18 19.77
N GLU A 79 6.88 -2.01 19.26
CA GLU A 79 7.20 -3.39 18.86
C GLU A 79 8.09 -3.42 17.61
N CYS A 80 8.09 -2.37 16.79
CA CYS A 80 8.95 -2.26 15.61
C CYS A 80 10.45 -2.25 15.97
N GLU A 81 10.79 -1.75 17.15
CA GLU A 81 12.15 -1.74 17.70
C GLU A 81 12.42 -2.93 18.62
N SER A 82 11.44 -3.28 19.46
CA SER A 82 11.60 -4.30 20.50
C SER A 82 11.47 -5.72 19.94
N ASN A 83 10.55 -5.94 19.00
CA ASN A 83 10.25 -7.22 18.37
C ASN A 83 10.31 -7.11 16.84
N LYS A 84 11.40 -6.49 16.36
CA LYS A 84 11.62 -6.17 14.96
C LYS A 84 11.43 -7.35 14.01
N ASP A 85 11.90 -8.54 14.36
CA ASP A 85 11.83 -9.72 13.48
C ASP A 85 10.37 -10.14 13.23
N VAL A 86 9.57 -10.17 14.31
CA VAL A 86 8.13 -10.48 14.23
C VAL A 86 7.41 -9.37 13.47
N MET A 87 7.61 -8.12 13.86
CA MET A 87 6.93 -7.00 13.23
C MET A 87 7.32 -6.82 11.75
N SER A 88 8.55 -7.13 11.36
CA SER A 88 8.95 -7.07 9.96
C SER A 88 8.32 -8.12 9.07
N THR A 89 7.89 -9.25 9.65
CA THR A 89 7.29 -10.37 8.91
C THR A 89 5.76 -10.32 8.96
N GLU A 90 5.21 -9.84 10.07
CA GLU A 90 3.77 -9.83 10.32
C GLU A 90 3.13 -8.45 10.14
N CYS A 91 3.87 -7.38 10.40
CA CYS A 91 3.40 -5.99 10.36
C CYS A 91 4.37 -5.02 9.63
N PRO A 92 4.82 -5.36 8.41
CA PRO A 92 5.84 -4.57 7.71
C PRO A 92 5.35 -3.16 7.32
N ALA A 93 4.04 -2.97 7.13
CA ALA A 93 3.47 -1.68 6.75
C ALA A 93 3.39 -0.75 7.96
N SER A 94 2.91 -1.24 9.10
CA SER A 94 2.85 -0.48 10.37
C SER A 94 4.24 -0.04 10.84
N CYS A 95 5.28 -0.82 10.61
CA CYS A 95 6.66 -0.42 10.92
C CYS A 95 7.36 0.44 9.85
N GLY A 96 6.62 0.84 8.81
CA GLY A 96 7.13 1.69 7.73
C GLY A 96 8.24 1.06 6.89
N LEU A 97 8.35 -0.29 6.90
CA LEU A 97 9.32 -1.00 6.07
C LEU A 97 8.91 -0.92 4.59
N CYS A 98 7.61 -0.90 4.31
CA CYS A 98 7.07 -0.77 2.96
C CYS A 98 7.48 0.53 2.29
N ALA A 99 7.34 1.67 2.99
CA ALA A 99 7.78 2.96 2.47
C ALA A 99 9.29 3.00 2.21
N LYS A 100 10.09 2.33 3.04
CA LYS A 100 11.55 2.25 2.88
C LYS A 100 11.94 1.39 1.67
N LEU A 101 11.24 0.28 1.44
CA LEU A 101 11.45 -0.58 0.28
C LEU A 101 11.11 0.15 -1.02
N GLU A 102 9.93 0.77 -1.10
CA GLU A 102 9.53 1.57 -2.28
C GLU A 102 10.56 2.67 -2.60
N HIS A 103 10.98 3.42 -1.58
CA HIS A 103 11.99 4.46 -1.76
C HIS A 103 13.35 3.89 -2.23
N PHE A 104 13.75 2.73 -1.72
CA PHE A 104 14.96 2.04 -2.15
C PHE A 104 14.88 1.55 -3.60
N TYR A 105 13.76 0.93 -3.99
CA TYR A 105 13.55 0.44 -5.35
C TYR A 105 13.48 1.59 -6.36
N HIS A 106 12.77 2.67 -6.05
CA HIS A 106 12.74 3.86 -6.90
C HIS A 106 14.10 4.54 -7.02
N HIS A 107 14.87 4.62 -5.92
CA HIS A 107 16.19 5.23 -5.96
C HIS A 107 17.21 4.38 -6.72
N ILE A 108 17.20 3.06 -6.55
CA ILE A 108 18.19 2.18 -7.18
C ILE A 108 17.83 1.85 -8.64
N PHE A 109 16.57 1.52 -8.91
CA PHE A 109 16.15 1.13 -10.26
C PHE A 109 15.64 2.29 -11.11
N GLY A 110 15.55 3.50 -10.54
CA GLY A 110 15.50 4.77 -11.27
C GLY A 110 14.80 4.68 -12.61
N ILE A 111 13.49 4.44 -12.60
CA ILE A 111 12.67 4.81 -13.75
C ILE A 111 12.78 6.33 -13.79
N LYS A 112 13.73 6.81 -14.59
CA LYS A 112 13.76 8.20 -15.00
C LYS A 112 12.48 8.39 -15.80
N ASP A 113 11.52 9.07 -15.19
CA ASP A 113 10.41 9.68 -15.90
C ASP A 113 10.99 10.76 -16.84
N GLU A 114 11.59 10.34 -17.97
CA GLU A 114 12.08 11.22 -19.04
C GLU A 114 11.98 10.51 -20.40
N LEU A 115 10.80 10.54 -21.04
CA LEU A 115 10.45 11.37 -22.22
C LEU A 115 9.08 10.96 -22.80
#